data_AF-A0A1Q6V0N6-F1
#
_entry.id   AF-A0A1Q6V0N6-F1
#
_cell.length_a   1.000
_cell.length_b   1.000
_cell.length_c   1.000
_cell.angle_alpha   90.00
_cell.angle_beta   90.00
_cell.angle_gamma   90.00
#
_symmetry.space_group_name_H-M   'P 1'
#
loop_
_entity.id
_entity.type
_entity.pdbx_description
1 polymer ?
#
loop_
_entity_poly.entity_id
_entity_poly.type
_entity_poly.pdbx_seq_one_letter_code
_entity_poly.pdbx_strand_id
1 'polypeptide(L)'
;MIEFIDYLGIEKSVFERRCGLSNGFVDKAGDNTRTSSLDKISNTFPELNVTWLRTGTGEMLTNEKIKKDTNDTGNVPYEFVQQLFDERKKHDEKEMELLAQNRDLIELLKNKIGNIEKTLTQAAQGATAICADVSGTDVKK
;
A
#
# COMPACT_ATOMS: atom_id res chain seq x y z
N MET A 1 1.17 -28.69 -1.98
CA MET A 1 2.11 -28.00 -1.06
C MET A 1 2.70 -26.73 -1.66
N ILE A 2 3.21 -26.75 -2.91
CA ILE A 2 3.75 -25.54 -3.58
C ILE A 2 2.75 -24.38 -3.58
N GLU A 3 1.48 -24.64 -3.92
CA GLU A 3 0.40 -23.63 -3.85
C GLU A 3 0.33 -22.88 -2.51
N PHE A 4 0.51 -23.58 -1.39
CA PHE A 4 0.45 -22.95 -0.07
C PHE A 4 1.69 -22.10 0.22
N ILE A 5 2.86 -22.55 -0.24
CA ILE A 5 4.12 -21.82 -0.10
C ILE A 5 4.06 -20.52 -0.93
N ASP A 6 3.53 -20.60 -2.15
CA ASP A 6 3.31 -19.44 -3.02
C ASP A 6 2.28 -18.48 -2.43
N TYR A 7 1.19 -19.00 -1.82
CA TYR A 7 0.21 -18.19 -1.10
C TYR A 7 0.84 -17.40 0.08
N LEU A 8 1.78 -18.01 0.80
CA LEU A 8 2.53 -17.35 1.87
C LEU A 8 3.56 -16.33 1.35
N GLY A 9 3.91 -16.38 0.05
CA GLY A 9 4.92 -15.50 -0.55
C GLY A 9 6.34 -15.74 -0.03
N ILE A 10 6.66 -16.97 0.39
CA ILE A 10 7.98 -17.34 0.93
C ILE A 10 8.67 -18.39 0.06
N GLU A 11 10.00 -18.46 0.13
CA GLU A 11 10.74 -19.54 -0.54
C GLU A 11 10.53 -20.90 0.16
N LYS A 12 10.64 -22.00 -0.62
CA LYS A 12 10.60 -23.37 -0.09
C LYS A 12 11.57 -23.61 1.07
N SER A 13 12.79 -23.08 0.95
CA SER A 13 13.84 -23.20 1.97
C SER A 13 13.45 -22.53 3.30
N VAL A 14 12.69 -21.42 3.23
CA VAL A 14 12.18 -20.70 4.39
C VAL A 14 11.04 -21.48 5.03
N PHE A 15 10.12 -22.02 4.22
CA PHE A 15 9.05 -22.89 4.70
C PHE A 15 9.59 -24.12 5.44
N GLU A 16 10.55 -24.83 4.85
CA GLU A 16 11.17 -26.03 5.45
C GLU A 16 11.82 -25.70 6.80
N ARG A 17 12.54 -24.58 6.88
CA ARG A 17 13.17 -24.12 8.12
C ARG A 17 12.15 -23.77 9.20
N ARG A 18 11.05 -23.08 8.84
CA ARG A 18 9.98 -22.73 9.80
C ARG A 18 9.31 -23.95 10.39
N CYS A 19 9.04 -24.96 9.56
CA CYS A 19 8.46 -26.23 10.00
C CYS A 19 9.48 -27.18 10.66
N GLY A 20 10.76 -26.84 10.74
CA GLY A 20 11.79 -27.75 11.25
C GLY A 20 11.94 -29.04 10.44
N LEU A 21 11.87 -28.91 9.11
CA LEU A 21 12.01 -29.97 8.11
C LEU A 21 13.41 -29.96 7.48
N SER A 22 13.81 -31.08 6.88
CA SER A 22 15.07 -31.19 6.15
C SER A 22 15.02 -30.39 4.84
N ASN A 23 16.17 -29.88 4.40
CA ASN A 23 16.28 -29.18 3.11
C ASN A 23 15.84 -30.09 1.94
N GLY A 24 15.02 -29.55 1.03
CA GLY A 24 14.46 -30.29 -0.11
C GLY A 24 13.37 -31.30 0.28
N PHE A 25 12.77 -31.14 1.45
CA PHE A 25 11.58 -31.91 1.86
C PHE A 25 10.40 -31.63 0.95
N VAL A 26 10.15 -30.36 0.61
CA VAL A 26 8.98 -29.95 -0.21
C VAL A 26 9.02 -30.62 -1.57
N ASP A 27 10.20 -30.79 -2.17
CA ASP A 27 10.39 -31.46 -3.46
C ASP A 27 10.12 -32.97 -3.40
N LYS A 28 10.20 -33.57 -2.20
CA LYS A 28 10.01 -35.01 -1.95
C LYS A 28 8.68 -35.32 -1.27
N ALA A 29 7.92 -34.29 -0.88
CA ALA A 29 6.66 -34.44 -0.22
C ALA A 29 5.63 -35.04 -1.20
N GLY A 30 4.96 -36.11 -0.78
CA GLY A 30 3.93 -36.80 -1.55
C GLY A 30 3.03 -37.64 -0.63
N ASP A 31 2.27 -38.56 -1.21
CA ASP A 31 1.19 -39.30 -0.51
C ASP A 31 1.66 -40.10 0.72
N ASN A 32 2.93 -40.49 0.78
CA ASN A 32 3.52 -41.24 1.89
C ASN A 32 4.31 -40.37 2.88
N THR A 33 3.98 -39.08 2.98
CA THR A 33 4.63 -38.18 3.94
C THR A 33 4.37 -38.66 5.37
N ARG A 34 5.44 -38.76 6.17
CA ARG A 34 5.36 -39.20 7.58
C ARG A 34 4.47 -38.27 8.38
N THR A 35 3.61 -38.83 9.24
CA THR A 35 2.73 -38.07 10.14
C THR A 35 3.49 -37.04 10.95
N SER A 36 4.68 -37.37 11.45
CA SER A 36 5.52 -36.44 12.22
C SER A 36 5.94 -35.19 11.44
N SER A 37 6.08 -35.26 10.11
CA SER A 37 6.32 -34.09 9.28
C SER A 37 5.04 -33.28 9.05
N LEU A 38 3.90 -33.96 8.89
CA LEU A 38 2.61 -33.30 8.79
C LEU A 38 2.28 -32.54 10.09
N ASP A 39 2.51 -33.14 11.26
CA ASP A 39 2.27 -32.53 12.56
C ASP A 39 3.09 -31.25 12.74
N LYS A 40 4.37 -31.27 12.35
CA LYS A 40 5.24 -30.09 12.37
C LYS A 40 4.68 -28.95 11.52
N ILE A 41 4.19 -29.29 10.33
CA ILE A 41 3.60 -28.30 9.41
C ILE A 41 2.30 -27.76 10.01
N SER A 42 1.39 -28.63 10.47
CA SER A 42 0.11 -28.24 11.07
C SER A 42 0.28 -27.38 12.32
N ASN A 43 1.30 -27.66 13.15
CA ASN A 43 1.62 -26.84 14.31
C ASN A 43 2.19 -25.46 13.94
N THR A 44 2.89 -25.36 12.82
CA THR A 44 3.47 -24.10 12.34
C THR A 44 2.44 -23.26 11.58
N PHE A 45 1.52 -23.92 10.86
CA PHE A 45 0.50 -23.33 10.00
C PHE A 45 -0.87 -23.95 10.32
N PRO A 46 -1.50 -23.58 11.44
CA PRO A 46 -2.79 -24.14 11.86
C PRO A 46 -3.94 -23.80 10.90
N GLU A 47 -3.79 -22.77 10.07
CA GLU A 47 -4.72 -22.41 9.01
C GLU A 47 -4.65 -23.35 7.79
N LEU A 48 -3.64 -24.23 7.71
CA LEU A 48 -3.49 -25.18 6.61
C LEU A 48 -4.32 -26.44 6.88
N ASN A 49 -5.15 -26.82 5.90
CA ASN A 49 -5.95 -28.02 6.02
C ASN A 49 -5.08 -29.28 5.90
N VAL A 50 -5.05 -30.08 6.97
CA VAL A 50 -4.26 -31.32 7.04
C VAL A 50 -4.71 -32.35 5.98
N THR A 51 -6.00 -32.39 5.65
CA THR A 51 -6.53 -33.27 4.60
C THR A 51 -5.92 -32.88 3.26
N TRP A 52 -6.01 -31.59 2.91
CA TRP A 52 -5.40 -31.07 1.68
C TRP A 52 -3.88 -31.28 1.67
N LEU A 53 -3.21 -31.07 2.81
CA LEU A 53 -1.77 -31.28 2.93
C LEU A 53 -1.36 -32.73 2.62
N ARG A 54 -2.19 -33.70 3.01
CA ARG A 54 -1.93 -35.12 2.84
C ARG A 54 -2.31 -35.65 1.45
N THR A 55 -3.45 -35.23 0.92
CA THR A 55 -4.03 -35.80 -0.30
C THR A 55 -3.91 -34.90 -1.52
N GLY A 56 -3.59 -33.61 -1.33
CA GLY A 56 -3.63 -32.59 -2.38
C GLY A 56 -5.04 -32.25 -2.85
N THR A 57 -6.08 -32.74 -2.18
CA THR A 57 -7.48 -32.57 -2.60
C THR A 57 -8.30 -31.82 -1.54
N GLY A 58 -9.30 -31.06 -1.99
CA GLY A 58 -10.17 -30.25 -1.12
C GLY A 58 -9.68 -28.81 -0.94
N GLU A 59 -10.14 -28.15 0.12
CA GLU A 59 -9.77 -26.77 0.42
C GLU A 59 -8.40 -26.70 1.09
N MET A 60 -7.50 -25.87 0.55
CA MET A 60 -6.15 -25.67 1.08
C MET A 60 -6.15 -25.06 2.47
N LEU A 61 -6.99 -24.07 2.71
CA LEU A 61 -7.08 -23.39 4.01
C LEU A 61 -8.25 -23.94 4.81
N THR A 62 -8.09 -24.07 6.12
CA THR A 62 -9.22 -24.31 7.01
C THR A 62 -10.02 -23.02 7.13
N ASN A 63 -11.31 -23.06 6.83
CA ASN A 63 -12.25 -21.95 7.09
C ASN A 63 -12.45 -21.66 8.59
N GLU A 64 -11.65 -22.25 9.48
CA GLU A 64 -11.75 -22.12 10.92
C GLU A 64 -11.31 -20.75 11.46
N LYS A 65 -10.88 -19.82 10.61
CA LYS A 65 -10.84 -18.39 10.98
C LYS A 65 -12.23 -17.80 11.28
N ILE A 66 -13.31 -18.57 11.11
CA ILE A 66 -14.65 -18.27 11.65
C ILE A 66 -15.16 -19.40 12.54
N LYS A 67 -14.33 -19.93 13.42
CA LYS A 67 -14.79 -20.43 14.72
C LYS A 67 -14.20 -19.54 15.80
N LYS A 68 -14.55 -18.25 15.75
CA LYS A 68 -14.63 -17.49 17.00
C LYS A 68 -15.69 -18.18 17.83
N ASP A 69 -15.33 -18.55 19.05
CA ASP A 69 -16.24 -19.06 20.06
C ASP A 69 -17.57 -18.29 20.01
N THR A 70 -18.62 -18.92 19.50
CA THR A 70 -19.97 -18.33 19.43
C THR A 70 -20.66 -18.28 20.79
N ASN A 71 -19.89 -18.31 21.89
CA ASN A 71 -20.40 -18.26 23.26
C ASN A 71 -19.72 -17.21 24.16
N ASP A 72 -18.89 -16.31 23.63
CA ASP A 72 -18.56 -15.05 24.30
C ASP A 72 -19.04 -13.89 23.44
N THR A 73 -20.28 -13.46 23.65
CA THR A 73 -20.70 -12.11 23.23
C THR A 73 -20.04 -11.12 24.19
N GLY A 74 -18.72 -10.95 24.01
CA GLY A 74 -17.96 -9.85 24.56
C GLY A 74 -18.56 -8.57 24.01
N ASN A 75 -19.55 -8.06 24.73
CA ASN A 75 -20.35 -6.92 24.35
C ASN A 75 -19.39 -5.72 24.34
N VAL A 76 -18.87 -5.36 23.17
CA VAL A 76 -17.98 -4.20 23.02
C VAL A 76 -18.80 -2.99 23.47
N PRO A 77 -18.39 -2.25 24.52
CA PRO A 77 -19.17 -1.14 25.02
C PRO A 77 -19.45 -0.13 23.92
N TYR A 78 -20.70 0.32 23.83
CA TYR A 78 -21.12 1.29 22.82
C TYR A 78 -20.25 2.55 22.85
N GLU A 79 -19.79 2.98 24.04
CA GLU A 79 -18.87 4.10 24.19
C GLU A 79 -17.55 3.92 23.44
N PHE A 80 -16.99 2.70 23.43
CA PHE A 80 -15.74 2.42 22.71
C PHE A 80 -15.94 2.48 21.20
N VAL A 81 -17.06 1.95 20.71
CA VAL A 81 -17.44 2.03 19.30
C VAL A 81 -17.69 3.49 18.89
N GLN A 82 -18.34 4.27 19.74
CA GLN A 82 -18.59 5.69 19.51
C GLN A 82 -17.28 6.49 19.45
N GLN A 83 -16.34 6.25 20.37
CA GLN A 83 -15.02 6.87 20.35
C GLN A 83 -14.27 6.57 19.05
N LEU A 84 -14.32 5.34 18.54
CA LEU A 84 -13.69 5.00 17.27
C LEU A 84 -14.29 5.76 16.09
N PHE A 85 -15.61 5.92 16.06
CA PHE A 85 -16.27 6.72 15.02
C PHE A 85 -15.94 8.21 15.14
N ASP A 86 -15.89 8.75 16.36
CA ASP A 86 -15.56 10.15 16.60
C ASP A 86 -14.10 10.45 16.25
N GLU A 87 -13.17 9.55 16.60
CA GLU A 87 -11.76 9.65 16.21
C GLU A 87 -11.57 9.59 14.69
N ARG A 88 -12.28 8.68 14.01
CA ARG A 88 -12.28 8.58 12.56
C ARG A 88 -12.81 9.86 11.93
N LYS A 89 -13.96 10.34 12.37
CA LYS A 89 -14.55 11.59 11.88
C LYS A 89 -13.59 12.77 12.07
N LYS A 90 -12.96 12.88 13.24
CA LYS A 90 -11.97 13.93 13.53
C LYS A 90 -10.74 13.81 12.65
N HIS A 91 -10.34 12.59 12.27
CA HIS A 91 -9.25 12.37 11.32
C HIS A 91 -9.63 12.86 9.93
N ASP A 92 -10.82 12.49 9.45
CA ASP A 92 -11.33 12.90 8.13
C ASP A 92 -11.47 14.43 8.04
N GLU A 93 -11.92 15.08 9.11
CA GLU A 93 -11.99 16.54 9.22
C GLU A 93 -10.60 17.20 9.09
N LYS A 94 -9.60 16.66 9.80
CA LYS A 94 -8.21 17.16 9.71
C LYS A 94 -7.60 16.93 8.33
N GLU A 95 -7.87 15.78 7.71
CA GLU A 95 -7.42 15.50 6.35
C GLU A 95 -8.05 16.47 5.35
N MET A 96 -9.35 16.77 5.51
CA MET A 96 -10.05 17.75 4.67
C MET A 96 -9.46 19.16 4.84
N GLU A 97 -9.13 19.56 6.07
CA GLU A 97 -8.47 20.85 6.34
C GLU A 97 -7.08 20.93 5.68
N LEU A 98 -6.26 19.88 5.79
CA LEU A 98 -4.94 19.83 5.15
C LEU A 98 -5.05 19.92 3.63
N LEU A 99 -6.03 19.23 3.04
CA LEU A 99 -6.30 19.31 1.61
C LEU A 99 -6.74 20.72 1.18
N ALA A 100 -7.53 21.41 1.99
CA ALA A 100 -7.91 22.80 1.74
C ALA A 100 -6.69 23.73 1.79
N GLN A 101 -5.85 23.62 2.82
CA GLN A 101 -4.61 24.40 2.93
C GLN A 101 -3.67 24.15 1.74
N ASN A 102 -3.53 22.90 1.30
CA ASN A 102 -2.73 22.55 0.14
C ASN A 102 -3.29 23.16 -1.15
N ARG A 103 -4.63 23.18 -1.31
CA ARG A 103 -5.29 23.83 -2.45
C ARG A 103 -4.95 25.33 -2.49
N ASP A 104 -5.10 26.03 -1.38
CA ASP A 104 -4.84 27.47 -1.28
C ASP A 104 -3.37 27.79 -1.55
N LEU A 105 -2.46 26.97 -1.03
CA LEU A 105 -1.03 27.11 -1.28
C LEU A 105 -0.69 26.93 -2.77
N ILE A 106 -1.28 25.93 -3.42
CA ILE A 106 -1.11 25.71 -4.87
C ILE A 106 -1.61 26.92 -5.65
N GLU A 107 -2.76 27.48 -5.28
CA GLU A 107 -3.31 28.67 -5.93
C GLU A 107 -2.39 29.89 -5.76
N LEU A 108 -1.89 30.13 -4.55
CA LEU A 108 -0.93 31.19 -4.28
C LEU A 108 0.34 31.03 -5.11
N LEU A 109 0.89 29.81 -5.20
CA LEU A 109 2.08 29.53 -5.99
C LEU A 109 1.83 29.77 -7.47
N LYS A 110 0.69 29.31 -8.02
CA LYS A 110 0.30 29.57 -9.42
C LYS A 110 0.21 31.07 -9.72
N ASN A 111 -0.42 31.84 -8.84
CA ASN A 111 -0.56 33.29 -8.99
C ASN A 111 0.80 33.99 -8.98
N LYS A 112 1.69 33.61 -8.06
CA LYS A 112 3.05 34.17 -8.00
C LYS A 112 3.86 33.85 -9.25
N ILE A 113 3.82 32.61 -9.72
CA ILE A 113 4.49 32.18 -10.95
C ILE A 113 3.98 33.01 -12.14
N GLY A 114 2.66 33.11 -12.31
CA GLY A 114 2.07 33.89 -13.41
C GLY A 114 2.41 35.39 -13.37
N ASN A 115 2.55 35.99 -12.19
CA ASN A 115 2.98 37.39 -12.06
C ASN A 115 4.45 37.57 -12.43
N ILE A 116 5.32 36.64 -12.05
CA ILE A 116 6.74 36.63 -12.45
C ILE A 116 6.85 36.53 -13.98
N GLU A 117 6.12 35.60 -14.60
CA GLU A 117 6.10 35.40 -16.06
C GLU A 117 5.65 36.67 -16.82
N LYS A 118 4.60 37.34 -16.32
CA LYS A 118 4.14 38.62 -16.88
C LYS A 118 5.21 39.71 -16.77
N THR A 119 5.86 39.82 -15.62
CA THR A 119 6.92 40.81 -15.37
C THR A 119 8.11 40.58 -16.30
N LEU A 120 8.52 39.31 -16.49
CA LEU A 120 9.59 38.95 -17.42
C LEU A 120 9.24 39.28 -18.87
N THR A 121 7.99 39.03 -19.29
CA THR A 121 7.52 39.33 -20.65
C THR A 121 7.47 40.84 -20.92
N GLN A 122 7.00 41.63 -19.95
CA GLN A 122 6.97 43.09 -20.06
C GLN A 122 8.38 43.70 -20.09
N ALA A 123 9.31 43.18 -19.29
CA ALA A 123 10.71 43.60 -19.33
C ALA A 123 11.37 43.28 -20.69
N ALA A 124 11.05 42.13 -21.29
CA ALA A 124 11.53 41.77 -22.62
C ALA A 124 10.94 42.68 -23.73
N GLN A 125 9.66 43.05 -23.66
CA GLN A 125 9.02 43.96 -24.63
C GLN A 125 9.51 45.41 -24.51
N GLY A 126 9.79 45.90 -23.30
CA GLY A 126 10.35 47.23 -23.07
C GLY A 126 11.77 47.40 -23.62
N ALA A 127 12.60 46.35 -23.59
CA ALA A 127 13.95 46.38 -24.16
C ALA A 127 13.95 46.44 -25.71
N THR A 128 13.01 45.75 -26.37
CA THR A 128 12.90 45.72 -27.85
C THR A 128 12.30 47.00 -28.43
N ALA A 129 11.47 47.73 -27.67
CA ALA A 129 10.91 49.01 -28.12
C ALA A 129 11.97 50.14 -28.17
N ILE A 130 12.98 50.09 -27.30
CA ILE A 130 14.03 51.14 -27.21
C ILE A 130 15.04 51.03 -28.37
N CYS A 131 15.26 49.84 -28.95
CA CYS A 131 16.22 49.67 -30.04
C CYS A 131 15.65 49.94 -31.46
N ALA A 132 14.33 50.09 -31.61
CA ALA A 132 13.69 50.34 -32.91
C ALA A 132 13.72 51.82 -33.35
N ASP A 133 13.89 52.77 -32.43
CA ASP A 133 13.71 54.21 -32.70
C ASP A 133 15.01 54.94 -33.13
N VAL A 134 16.16 54.25 -33.16
CA VAL A 134 17.47 54.86 -33.49
C VAL A 134 17.85 54.71 -34.97
N SER A 135 17.01 54.08 -35.80
CA SER A 135 17.40 53.68 -37.17
C SER A 135 16.92 54.62 -38.28
N GLY A 136 16.43 55.82 -37.96
CA GLY A 136 15.78 56.70 -38.93
C GLY A 136 16.03 58.19 -38.78
N THR A 137 17.29 58.66 -38.81
CA THR A 137 17.56 60.07 -39.18
C THR A 137 18.87 60.23 -39.94
N ASP A 138 18.71 60.61 -41.21
CA ASP A 138 19.57 61.47 -42.04
C ASP A 138 21.07 61.21 -42.13
N VAL A 139 21.49 60.60 -43.25
CA VAL A 139 22.77 60.94 -43.89
C VAL A 139 22.48 61.73 -45.17
N LYS A 140 22.44 63.06 -45.03
CA LYS A 140 22.65 63.99 -46.15
C LYS A 140 24.10 64.43 -46.16
N LYS A 141 24.85 64.04 -47.18
CA LYS A 141 25.73 64.94 -47.94
C LYS A 141 26.18 64.33 -49.25
#